data_AF-A0A968P046-F1
#
_entry.id   AF-A0A968P046-F1
#
_cell.length_a   1.000
_cell.length_b   1.000
_cell.length_c   1.000
_cell.angle_alpha   90.00
_cell.angle_beta   90.00
_cell.angle_gamma   90.00
#
_symmetry.space_group_name_H-M   'P 1'
#
loop_
_entity.id
_entity.type
_entity.pdbx_description
1 polymer ?
#
loop_
_entity_poly.entity_id
_entity_poly.type
_entity_poly.pdbx_seq_one_letter_code
_entity_poly.pdbx_strand_id
1 'polypeptide(L)'
;MELKLLRNEDFGALLPLSIGINSILWPKDNVESTFRQVQFLGYQILKNCEGLEEAERWEALRRFIFEERGFQLSSNRIPDVRENHVLMKPVLEERYGHPLPLVFLFLHLAHFLDLPIALIQARHHFLLKWVRSGKTIYLDLYNEGRALTDQELIQVLNRSASNLEVWSAKQLILQYLELLKRAFEGSQNLALLHIITICFY
;
A
#
# COMPACT_ATOMS: atom_id res chain seq x y z
N MET A 1 2.42 -17.23 11.13
CA MET A 1 1.65 -15.97 10.99
C MET A 1 0.29 -16.33 10.43
N GLU A 2 -0.77 -16.25 11.21
CA GLU A 2 -2.09 -16.73 10.78
C GLU A 2 -2.82 -15.67 9.94
N LEU A 3 -2.56 -15.64 8.63
CA LEU A 3 -3.34 -14.85 7.67
C LEU A 3 -4.85 -15.14 7.76
N LYS A 4 -5.23 -16.30 8.33
CA LYS A 4 -6.61 -16.71 8.60
C LYS A 4 -7.34 -15.78 9.59
N LEU A 5 -6.61 -15.11 10.50
CA LEU A 5 -7.17 -14.18 11.49
C LEU A 5 -7.35 -12.75 10.96
N LEU A 6 -6.75 -12.41 9.80
CA LEU A 6 -6.91 -11.09 9.19
C LEU A 6 -8.38 -10.89 8.79
N ARG A 7 -9.02 -9.81 9.24
CA ARG A 7 -10.39 -9.46 8.80
C ARG A 7 -10.33 -8.75 7.45
N ASN A 8 -11.44 -8.77 6.70
CA ASN A 8 -11.46 -8.20 5.34
C ASN A 8 -11.27 -6.68 5.32
N GLU A 9 -11.65 -6.02 6.40
CA GLU A 9 -11.63 -4.57 6.59
C GLU A 9 -10.40 -4.07 7.39
N ASP A 10 -9.52 -4.97 7.83
CA ASP A 10 -8.35 -4.64 8.67
C ASP A 10 -7.17 -4.15 7.84
N PHE A 11 -7.35 -3.01 7.18
CA PHE A 11 -6.35 -2.39 6.32
C PHE A 11 -5.12 -1.90 7.10
N GLY A 12 -5.31 -1.51 8.36
CA GLY A 12 -4.23 -1.08 9.26
C GLY A 12 -3.20 -2.19 9.54
N ALA A 13 -3.61 -3.46 9.52
CA ALA A 13 -2.71 -4.59 9.75
C ALA A 13 -1.79 -4.91 8.56
N LEU A 14 -2.07 -4.43 7.35
CA LEU A 14 -1.36 -4.82 6.12
C LEU A 14 0.14 -4.51 6.16
N LEU A 15 0.51 -3.30 6.58
CA LEU A 15 1.91 -2.88 6.66
C LEU A 15 2.68 -3.70 7.73
N PRO A 16 2.22 -3.79 9.00
CA PRO A 16 2.83 -4.69 9.98
C PRO A 16 2.98 -6.13 9.53
N LEU A 17 1.95 -6.71 8.90
CA LEU A 17 1.99 -8.07 8.38
C LEU A 17 3.03 -8.23 7.28
N SER A 18 3.09 -7.28 6.34
CA SER A 18 4.10 -7.31 5.27
C SER A 18 5.54 -7.19 5.80
N ILE A 19 5.78 -6.40 6.84
CA ILE A 19 7.10 -6.32 7.51
C ILE A 19 7.43 -7.67 8.16
N GLY A 20 6.45 -8.30 8.83
CA GLY A 20 6.60 -9.65 9.39
C GLY A 20 6.92 -10.69 8.33
N ILE A 21 6.19 -10.72 7.22
CA ILE A 21 6.46 -11.60 6.05
C ILE A 21 7.88 -11.38 5.56
N ASN A 22 8.26 -10.13 5.30
CA ASN A 22 9.58 -9.79 4.76
C ASN A 22 10.71 -10.23 5.69
N SER A 23 10.52 -10.18 7.02
CA SER A 23 11.53 -10.67 7.96
C SER A 23 11.77 -12.18 7.90
N ILE A 24 10.73 -12.96 7.56
CA ILE A 24 10.82 -14.41 7.36
C ILE A 24 11.50 -14.71 6.02
N LEU A 25 11.14 -13.96 4.97
CA LEU A 25 11.71 -14.10 3.63
C LEU A 25 13.15 -13.56 3.54
N TRP A 26 13.51 -12.60 4.37
CA TRP A 26 14.83 -11.97 4.34
C TRP A 26 15.39 -11.80 5.75
N PRO A 27 15.88 -12.87 6.39
CA PRO A 27 16.29 -12.86 7.80
C PRO A 27 17.49 -11.96 8.12
N LYS A 28 18.17 -11.44 7.09
CA LYS A 28 19.24 -10.43 7.25
C LYS A 28 18.69 -9.04 7.56
N ASP A 29 17.38 -8.85 7.48
CA ASP A 29 16.76 -7.56 7.72
C ASP A 29 16.50 -7.30 9.21
N ASN A 30 16.76 -6.06 9.65
CA ASN A 30 16.45 -5.63 11.01
C ASN A 30 14.98 -5.20 11.08
N VAL A 31 14.11 -6.18 11.31
CA VAL A 31 12.65 -5.99 11.37
C VAL A 31 12.22 -4.92 12.38
N GLU A 32 12.90 -4.82 13.53
CA GLU A 32 12.57 -3.84 14.56
C GLU A 32 12.81 -2.41 14.09
N SER A 33 13.87 -2.18 13.31
CA SER A 33 14.18 -0.86 12.78
C SER A 33 13.07 -0.37 11.83
N THR A 34 12.56 -1.26 10.98
CA THR A 34 11.46 -0.96 10.06
C THR A 34 10.17 -0.66 10.81
N PHE A 35 9.83 -1.45 11.84
CA PHE A 35 8.67 -1.18 12.70
C PHE A 35 8.79 0.18 13.41
N ARG A 36 9.95 0.49 13.99
CA ARG A 36 10.20 1.78 14.64
C ARG A 36 10.04 2.96 13.68
N GLN A 37 10.57 2.83 12.45
CA GLN A 37 10.44 3.86 11.42
C GLN A 37 8.96 4.12 11.08
N VAL A 38 8.18 3.06 10.88
CA VAL A 38 6.74 3.16 10.56
C VAL A 38 5.95 3.78 11.72
N GLN A 39 6.21 3.35 12.96
CA GLN A 39 5.58 3.95 14.14
C GLN A 39 5.89 5.44 14.25
N PHE A 40 7.13 5.84 13.97
CA PHE A 40 7.52 7.24 13.96
C PHE A 40 6.76 8.05 12.91
N LEU A 41 6.59 7.52 11.69
CA LEU A 41 5.75 8.14 10.66
C LEU A 41 4.30 8.30 11.14
N GLY A 42 3.74 7.26 11.77
CA GLY A 42 2.40 7.28 12.37
C GLY A 42 2.23 8.37 13.43
N TYR A 43 3.16 8.48 14.38
CA TYR A 43 3.12 9.53 15.40
C TYR A 43 3.27 10.94 14.83
N GLN A 44 4.14 11.11 13.84
CA GLN A 44 4.32 12.41 13.19
C GLN A 44 3.06 12.87 12.48
N ILE A 45 2.43 11.99 11.69
CA ILE A 45 1.20 12.38 10.99
C ILE A 45 0.03 12.59 11.95
N LEU A 46 -0.08 11.76 13.00
CA LEU A 46 -1.11 11.93 14.02
C LEU A 46 -1.01 13.31 14.69
N LYS A 47 0.21 13.71 15.08
CA LYS A 47 0.48 15.02 15.66
C LYS A 47 0.17 16.17 14.70
N ASN A 48 0.56 16.04 13.42
CA ASN A 48 0.29 17.06 12.40
C ASN A 48 -1.21 17.23 12.13
N CYS A 49 -2.03 16.24 12.47
CA CYS A 49 -3.46 16.19 12.25
C CYS A 49 -4.30 16.54 13.48
N GLU A 50 -3.70 16.93 14.60
CA GLU A 50 -4.42 17.29 15.83
C GLU A 50 -5.36 18.48 15.59
N GLY A 51 -6.64 18.29 15.91
CA GLY A 51 -7.67 19.32 15.75
C GLY A 51 -8.15 19.58 14.32
N LEU A 52 -7.62 18.87 13.32
CA LEU A 52 -8.02 19.00 11.93
C LEU A 52 -9.30 18.22 11.62
N GLU A 53 -10.14 18.76 10.73
CA GLU A 53 -11.28 18.02 10.19
C GLU A 53 -10.83 16.86 9.28
N GLU A 54 -11.71 15.89 9.04
CA GLU A 54 -11.42 14.71 8.20
C GLU A 54 -10.78 15.04 6.83
N ALA A 55 -11.25 16.09 6.16
CA ALA A 55 -10.71 16.47 4.86
C ALA A 55 -9.34 17.13 4.94
N GLU A 56 -9.08 17.89 6.01
CA GLU A 56 -7.78 18.47 6.28
C GLU A 56 -6.77 17.39 6.68
N ARG A 57 -7.21 16.37 7.44
CA ARG A 57 -6.40 15.18 7.76
C ARG A 57 -6.02 14.39 6.52
N TRP A 58 -6.96 14.21 5.58
CA TRP A 58 -6.67 13.61 4.28
C TRP A 58 -5.60 14.40 3.52
N GLU A 59 -5.77 15.71 3.39
CA GLU A 59 -4.83 16.55 2.65
C GLU A 59 -3.45 16.59 3.33
N ALA A 60 -3.40 16.63 4.66
CA ALA A 60 -2.17 16.51 5.43
C ALA A 60 -1.48 15.17 5.18
N LEU A 61 -2.21 14.04 5.17
CA LEU A 61 -1.65 12.72 4.88
C LEU A 61 -1.07 12.64 3.46
N ARG A 62 -1.82 13.16 2.47
CA ARG A 62 -1.41 13.19 1.06
C ARG A 62 -0.10 13.95 0.90
N ARG A 63 -0.04 15.19 1.41
CA ARG A 63 1.14 16.05 1.38
C ARG A 63 2.31 15.44 2.15
N PHE A 64 2.04 14.86 3.31
CA PHE A 64 3.06 14.18 4.10
C PHE A 64 3.73 13.06 3.29
N ILE A 65 2.96 12.19 2.63
CA ILE A 65 3.50 11.07 1.86
C ILE A 65 4.25 11.55 0.61
N PHE A 66 3.59 12.35 -0.23
CA PHE A 66 4.12 12.67 -1.58
C PHE A 66 5.06 13.88 -1.59
N GLU A 67 4.77 14.93 -0.82
CA GLU A 67 5.53 16.18 -0.84
C GLU A 67 6.63 16.17 0.24
N GLU A 68 6.30 15.89 1.50
CA GLU A 68 7.26 15.98 2.61
C GLU A 68 8.20 14.78 2.68
N ARG A 69 7.66 13.58 2.49
CA ARG A 69 8.45 12.34 2.50
C ARG A 69 8.97 11.96 1.12
N GLY A 70 8.37 12.48 0.05
CA GLY A 70 8.86 12.26 -1.32
C GLY A 70 8.65 10.82 -1.80
N PHE A 71 7.61 10.12 -1.34
CA PHE A 71 7.30 8.79 -1.81
C PHE A 71 6.84 8.80 -3.27
N GLN A 72 7.35 7.88 -4.09
CA GLN A 72 7.06 7.78 -5.51
C GLN A 72 6.70 6.36 -5.91
N LEU A 73 5.71 6.23 -6.79
CA LEU A 73 5.30 4.93 -7.33
C LEU A 73 6.12 4.58 -8.56
N SER A 74 6.50 3.31 -8.64
CA SER A 74 7.06 2.74 -9.85
C SER A 74 5.99 2.66 -10.94
N SER A 75 6.36 2.98 -12.18
CA SER A 75 5.46 2.90 -13.34
C SER A 75 4.90 1.48 -13.52
N ASN A 76 3.62 1.38 -13.90
CA ASN A 76 2.99 0.11 -14.26
C ASN A 76 3.58 -0.54 -15.53
N ARG A 77 4.54 0.12 -16.20
CA ARG A 77 5.21 -0.36 -17.41
C ARG A 77 6.59 -0.99 -17.16
N ILE A 78 7.05 -1.08 -15.91
CA ILE A 78 8.33 -1.74 -15.63
C ILE A 78 8.15 -3.25 -15.90
N PRO A 79 8.92 -3.83 -16.85
CA PRO A 79 8.72 -5.22 -17.25
C PRO A 79 9.11 -6.22 -16.16
N ASP A 80 10.11 -5.89 -15.33
CA ASP A 80 10.59 -6.75 -14.24
C ASP A 80 10.37 -6.12 -12.86
N VAL A 81 9.60 -6.83 -12.04
CA VAL A 81 9.42 -6.50 -10.62
C VAL A 81 10.69 -6.92 -9.87
N ARG A 82 11.40 -5.97 -9.29
CA ARG A 82 12.61 -6.23 -8.50
C ARG A 82 12.30 -6.30 -7.00
N GLU A 83 13.10 -7.07 -6.26
CA GLU A 83 12.92 -7.25 -4.81
C GLU A 83 12.90 -5.92 -4.04
N ASN A 84 13.79 -4.98 -4.38
CA ASN A 84 13.85 -3.66 -3.73
C ASN A 84 12.61 -2.78 -3.98
N HIS A 85 11.86 -3.03 -5.05
CA HIS A 85 10.61 -2.32 -5.29
C HIS A 85 9.43 -2.89 -4.51
N VAL A 86 9.57 -4.07 -3.87
CA VAL A 86 8.44 -4.78 -3.24
C VAL A 86 8.65 -4.98 -1.73
N LEU A 87 9.89 -5.17 -1.29
CA LEU A 87 10.22 -5.33 0.12
C LEU A 87 10.03 -4.00 0.86
N MET A 88 9.38 -4.06 2.03
CA MET A 88 8.97 -2.86 2.77
C MET A 88 10.12 -1.95 3.16
N LYS A 89 11.22 -2.51 3.67
CA LYS A 89 12.35 -1.69 4.08
C LYS A 89 13.00 -0.96 2.90
N PRO A 90 13.41 -1.62 1.80
CA PRO A 90 13.90 -0.93 0.62
C PRO A 90 12.95 0.16 0.12
N VAL A 91 11.64 -0.10 0.06
CA VAL A 91 10.65 0.90 -0.34
C VAL A 91 10.61 2.10 0.61
N LEU A 92 10.73 1.88 1.92
CA LEU A 92 10.77 2.95 2.93
C LEU A 92 12.08 3.75 2.90
N GLU A 93 13.20 3.11 2.56
CA GLU A 93 14.52 3.74 2.47
C GLU A 93 14.69 4.54 1.18
N GLU A 94 14.35 3.92 0.04
CA GLU A 94 14.42 4.53 -1.29
C GLU A 94 13.29 5.53 -1.53
N ARG A 95 12.20 5.45 -0.74
CA ARG A 95 10.94 6.18 -0.94
C ARG A 95 10.38 5.95 -2.34
N TYR A 96 10.67 4.80 -2.92
CA TYR A 96 10.28 4.41 -4.26
C TYR A 96 9.94 2.94 -4.28
N GLY A 97 8.89 2.56 -5.01
CA GLY A 97 8.54 1.16 -5.12
C GLY A 97 7.27 0.86 -5.87
N HIS A 98 6.96 -0.42 -5.96
CA HIS A 98 5.71 -0.90 -6.51
C HIS A 98 4.53 -0.29 -5.75
N PRO A 99 3.40 0.01 -6.43
CA PRO A 99 2.27 0.66 -5.78
C PRO A 99 1.72 -0.10 -4.57
N LEU A 100 1.72 -1.42 -4.60
CA LEU A 100 1.12 -2.23 -3.54
C LEU A 100 1.78 -2.05 -2.14
N PRO A 101 3.12 -2.12 -1.98
CA PRO A 101 3.77 -1.74 -0.73
C PRO A 101 3.43 -0.34 -0.26
N LEU A 102 3.41 0.65 -1.16
CA LEU A 102 3.09 2.04 -0.82
C LEU A 102 1.62 2.22 -0.45
N VAL A 103 0.70 1.44 -1.04
CA VAL A 103 -0.70 1.36 -0.61
C VAL A 103 -0.81 0.87 0.83
N PHE A 104 -0.02 -0.13 1.24
CA PHE A 104 -0.08 -0.63 2.62
C PHE A 104 0.42 0.44 3.60
N LEU A 105 1.48 1.17 3.26
CA LEU A 105 1.92 2.34 4.02
C LEU A 105 0.80 3.38 4.11
N PHE A 106 0.16 3.70 2.99
CA PHE A 106 -0.90 4.68 2.92
C PHE A 106 -2.09 4.29 3.81
N LEU A 107 -2.60 3.07 3.67
CA LEU A 107 -3.76 2.57 4.43
C LEU A 107 -3.43 2.45 5.93
N HIS A 108 -2.20 2.09 6.27
CA HIS A 108 -1.75 2.05 7.66
C HIS A 108 -1.73 3.44 8.30
N LEU A 109 -1.21 4.45 7.61
CA LEU A 109 -1.20 5.83 8.11
C LEU A 109 -2.61 6.44 8.12
N ALA A 110 -3.45 6.13 7.13
CA ALA A 110 -4.86 6.52 7.13
C ALA A 110 -5.62 5.92 8.33
N HIS A 111 -5.29 4.69 8.72
CA HIS A 111 -5.86 4.05 9.91
C HIS A 111 -5.51 4.79 11.20
N PHE A 112 -4.27 5.29 11.36
CA PHE A 112 -3.91 6.16 12.50
C PHE A 112 -4.74 7.43 12.59
N LEU A 113 -5.27 7.90 11.46
CA LEU A 113 -6.05 9.14 11.36
C LEU A 113 -7.57 8.88 11.34
N ASP A 114 -8.03 7.65 11.55
CA ASP A 114 -9.44 7.26 11.43
C ASP A 114 -10.07 7.64 10.07
N LEU A 115 -9.27 7.63 8.99
CA LEU A 115 -9.77 7.93 7.64
C LEU A 115 -10.36 6.65 7.01
N PRO A 116 -11.64 6.63 6.58
CA PRO A 116 -12.30 5.45 6.02
C PRO A 116 -11.92 5.26 4.54
N ILE A 117 -10.69 4.80 4.32
CA ILE A 117 -10.08 4.64 3.00
C ILE A 117 -9.89 3.16 2.68
N ALA A 118 -10.18 2.78 1.44
CA ALA A 118 -9.93 1.43 0.92
C ALA A 118 -9.32 1.49 -0.48
N LEU A 119 -8.53 0.48 -0.87
CA LEU A 119 -8.04 0.37 -2.24
C LEU A 119 -9.15 -0.12 -3.17
N ILE A 120 -9.33 0.58 -4.28
CA ILE A 120 -10.00 0.10 -5.48
C ILE A 120 -8.94 -0.28 -6.48
N GLN A 121 -8.94 -1.54 -6.89
CA GLN A 121 -8.14 -1.94 -8.02
C GLN A 121 -8.98 -1.81 -9.29
N ALA A 122 -8.50 -0.96 -10.20
CA ALA A 122 -8.92 -0.97 -11.58
C ALA A 122 -7.72 -1.43 -12.42
N ARG A 123 -7.93 -2.10 -13.54
CA ARG A 123 -6.84 -2.63 -14.35
C ARG A 123 -5.80 -1.51 -14.65
N HIS A 124 -4.56 -1.72 -14.19
CA HIS A 124 -3.44 -0.78 -14.30
C HIS A 124 -3.54 0.55 -13.53
N HIS A 125 -4.52 0.72 -12.64
CA HIS A 125 -4.69 1.91 -11.79
C HIS A 125 -4.81 1.52 -10.32
N PHE A 126 -4.18 2.30 -9.45
CA PHE A 126 -4.29 2.16 -8.00
C PHE A 126 -5.09 3.35 -7.47
N LEU A 127 -6.40 3.15 -7.33
CA LEU A 127 -7.30 4.18 -6.82
C LEU A 127 -7.60 3.92 -5.36
N LEU A 128 -7.68 4.97 -4.54
CA LEU A 128 -8.27 4.87 -3.21
C LEU A 128 -9.71 5.36 -3.25
N LYS A 129 -10.58 4.66 -2.54
CA LYS A 129 -11.95 5.06 -2.25
C LYS A 129 -11.99 5.69 -0.88
N TRP A 130 -12.55 6.88 -0.78
CA TRP A 130 -12.85 7.53 0.49
C TRP A 130 -14.32 7.93 0.51
N VAL A 131 -15.07 7.48 1.52
CA VAL A 131 -16.49 7.80 1.66
C VAL A 131 -16.65 8.83 2.77
N ARG A 132 -17.06 10.06 2.41
CA ARG A 132 -17.28 11.17 3.34
C ARG A 132 -18.63 11.83 3.07
N SER A 133 -19.42 12.04 4.12
CA SER A 133 -20.72 12.73 4.05
C SER A 133 -21.65 12.16 2.96
N GLY A 134 -21.67 10.84 2.81
CA GLY A 134 -22.48 10.14 1.80
C GLY A 134 -21.97 10.24 0.36
N LYS A 135 -20.84 10.92 0.12
CA LYS A 135 -20.19 11.01 -1.19
C LYS A 135 -18.97 10.11 -1.24
N THR A 136 -18.79 9.44 -2.38
CA THR A 136 -17.58 8.67 -2.66
C THR A 136 -16.61 9.56 -3.43
N ILE A 137 -15.38 9.65 -2.95
CA ILE A 137 -14.25 10.34 -3.58
C ILE A 137 -13.27 9.26 -4.03
N TYR A 138 -12.80 9.37 -5.28
CA TYR A 138 -11.79 8.50 -5.86
C TYR A 138 -10.47 9.26 -5.97
N LEU A 139 -9.40 8.67 -5.46
CA LEU A 139 -8.09 9.31 -5.32
C LEU A 139 -7.09 8.51 -6.13
N ASP A 140 -6.35 9.15 -7.04
CA ASP A 140 -5.42 8.45 -7.92
C ASP A 140 -3.99 8.52 -7.38
N LEU A 141 -3.47 7.37 -6.97
CA LEU A 141 -2.14 7.28 -6.38
C LEU A 141 -1.01 7.61 -7.38
N TYR A 142 -1.23 7.42 -8.69
CA TYR A 142 -0.26 7.85 -9.70
C TYR A 142 -0.22 9.37 -9.90
N ASN A 143 -1.26 10.07 -9.44
CA ASN A 143 -1.36 11.52 -9.44
C ASN A 143 -1.31 12.04 -8.00
N GLU A 144 -0.38 11.50 -7.20
CA GLU A 144 -0.08 11.94 -5.83
C GLU A 144 -1.31 11.96 -4.91
N GLY A 145 -2.22 11.01 -5.10
CA GLY A 145 -3.45 10.86 -4.33
C GLY A 145 -4.52 11.91 -4.66
N ARG A 146 -4.37 12.71 -5.73
CA ARG A 146 -5.36 13.72 -6.08
C ARG A 146 -6.76 13.11 -6.31
N ALA A 147 -7.78 13.82 -5.86
CA ALA A 147 -9.17 13.50 -6.18
C ALA A 147 -9.43 13.62 -7.69
N LEU A 148 -10.02 12.57 -8.26
CA LEU A 148 -10.46 12.54 -9.64
C LEU A 148 -11.76 13.31 -9.81
N THR A 149 -11.86 14.04 -10.92
CA THR A 149 -13.14 14.54 -11.42
C THR A 149 -13.96 13.40 -12.03
N ASP A 150 -15.27 13.61 -12.20
CA ASP A 150 -16.16 12.63 -12.84
C ASP A 150 -15.67 12.25 -14.25
N GLN A 151 -15.17 13.23 -15.02
CA GLN A 151 -14.64 12.99 -16.35
C GLN A 151 -13.38 12.10 -16.33
N GLU A 152 -12.47 12.34 -15.38
CA GLU A 152 -11.27 11.51 -15.22
C GLU A 152 -11.62 10.10 -14.74
N LEU A 153 -12.58 9.96 -13.82
CA LEU A 153 -13.06 8.67 -13.36
C LEU A 153 -13.66 7.85 -14.51
N ILE A 154 -14.47 8.47 -15.37
CA ILE A 154 -15.02 7.83 -16.58
C ILE A 154 -13.90 7.34 -17.50
N GLN A 155 -12.81 8.12 -17.67
CA GLN A 155 -11.66 7.69 -18.46
C GLN A 155 -10.96 6.48 -17.87
N VAL A 156 -10.78 6.43 -16.54
CA VAL A 156 -10.19 5.27 -15.86
C VAL A 156 -11.07 4.03 -16.02
N LEU A 157 -12.39 4.17 -15.86
CA LEU A 157 -13.36 3.09 -16.05
C LEU A 157 -13.31 2.52 -17.48
N ASN A 158 -13.35 3.40 -18.49
CA ASN A 158 -13.32 3.01 -19.89
C ASN A 158 -12.03 2.26 -20.27
N ARG A 159 -10.89 2.63 -19.68
CA ARG A 159 -9.60 1.97 -19.91
C ARG A 159 -9.48 0.63 -19.19
N SER A 160 -10.18 0.47 -18.07
CA SER A 160 -10.02 -0.69 -17.20
C SER A 160 -10.86 -1.89 -17.62
N ALA A 161 -11.88 -1.69 -18.48
CA ALA A 161 -12.82 -2.71 -18.96
C ALA A 161 -13.37 -3.62 -17.83
N SER A 162 -13.45 -3.08 -16.60
CA SER A 162 -13.78 -3.79 -15.37
C SER A 162 -14.53 -2.84 -14.44
N ASN A 163 -15.36 -3.42 -13.57
CA ASN A 163 -16.01 -2.68 -12.51
C ASN A 163 -14.97 -2.30 -11.44
N LEU A 164 -15.18 -1.15 -10.79
CA LEU A 164 -14.37 -0.74 -9.64
C LEU A 164 -14.73 -1.61 -8.44
N GLU A 165 -13.86 -2.57 -8.11
CA GLU A 165 -14.00 -3.42 -6.94
C GLU A 165 -13.10 -2.92 -5.82
N VAL A 166 -13.67 -2.81 -4.61
CA VAL A 166 -12.88 -2.57 -3.40
C VAL A 166 -12.22 -3.89 -3.00
N TRP A 167 -10.89 -3.90 -2.94
CA TRP A 167 -10.17 -5.06 -2.45
C TRP A 167 -10.16 -5.10 -0.93
N SER A 168 -10.49 -6.27 -0.37
CA SER A 168 -10.31 -6.57 1.05
C SER A 168 -8.83 -6.65 1.43
N ALA A 169 -8.53 -6.49 2.72
CA ALA A 169 -7.20 -6.69 3.28
C ALA A 169 -6.65 -8.10 2.95
N LYS A 170 -7.51 -9.13 2.91
CA LYS A 170 -7.11 -10.48 2.47
C LYS A 170 -6.71 -10.53 1.00
N GLN A 171 -7.49 -9.92 0.10
CA GLN A 171 -7.11 -9.84 -1.31
C GLN A 171 -5.79 -9.07 -1.47
N LEU A 172 -5.64 -7.94 -0.78
CA LEU A 172 -4.44 -7.13 -0.81
C LEU A 172 -3.19 -7.91 -0.39
N ILE A 173 -3.24 -8.63 0.73
CA ILE A 173 -2.07 -9.40 1.20
C ILE A 173 -1.76 -10.59 0.28
N LEU A 174 -2.76 -11.25 -0.30
CA LEU A 174 -2.55 -12.31 -1.29
C LEU A 174 -1.88 -11.77 -2.56
N GLN A 175 -2.29 -10.60 -3.03
CA GLN A 175 -1.66 -9.95 -4.18
C GLN A 175 -0.24 -9.49 -3.87
N TYR A 176 0.04 -9.14 -2.62
CA TYR A 176 1.40 -8.82 -2.18
C TYR A 176 2.30 -10.05 -2.16
N LEU A 177 1.81 -11.20 -1.69
CA LEU A 177 2.54 -12.45 -1.73
C LEU A 177 2.84 -12.90 -3.17
N GLU A 178 1.88 -12.77 -4.09
CA GLU A 178 2.09 -13.08 -5.51
C GLU A 178 3.12 -12.14 -6.15
N LEU A 179 3.07 -10.85 -5.78
CA LEU A 179 4.06 -9.87 -6.22
C LEU A 179 5.47 -10.20 -5.70
N LEU A 180 5.60 -10.59 -4.43
CA LEU A 180 6.86 -11.06 -3.85
C LEU A 180 7.37 -12.28 -4.62
N LYS A 181 6.52 -13.30 -4.82
CA LYS A 181 6.88 -14.50 -5.57
C LYS A 181 7.49 -14.17 -6.93
N ARG A 182 6.81 -13.32 -7.72
CA ARG A 182 7.30 -12.87 -9.04
C ARG A 182 8.66 -12.15 -8.95
N ALA A 183 8.85 -11.31 -7.94
CA ALA A 183 10.11 -10.60 -7.73
C ALA A 183 11.28 -11.55 -7.43
N PHE A 184 11.04 -12.60 -6.64
CA PHE A 184 12.06 -13.60 -6.26
C PHE A 184 12.28 -14.69 -7.33
N GLU A 185 11.29 -14.97 -8.18
CA GLU A 185 11.48 -15.83 -9.35
C GLU A 185 12.47 -15.21 -10.34
N GLY A 186 12.38 -13.89 -10.56
CA GLY A 186 13.29 -13.15 -11.44
C GLY A 186 14.73 -13.09 -10.95
N SER A 187 14.97 -13.26 -9.64
CA SER A 187 16.31 -13.24 -9.04
C SER A 187 16.98 -14.61 -8.91
N GLN A 188 16.31 -15.70 -9.32
CA GLN A 188 16.76 -17.10 -9.17
C GLN A 188 17.05 -17.52 -7.71
N ASN A 189 16.42 -16.89 -6.72
CA ASN A 189 16.66 -17.21 -5.31
C ASN A 189 15.80 -18.40 -4.83
N LEU A 190 16.23 -19.62 -5.20
CA LEU A 190 15.48 -20.88 -4.95
C LEU A 190 15.14 -21.16 -3.48
N ALA A 191 15.98 -20.72 -2.54
CA ALA A 191 15.74 -20.93 -1.11
C ALA A 191 14.51 -20.12 -0.60
N LEU A 192 14.31 -18.92 -1.13
CA LEU A 192 13.20 -18.04 -0.71
C LEU A 192 11.87 -18.42 -1.36
N LEU A 193 11.90 -18.93 -2.58
CA LEU A 193 10.70 -19.45 -3.27
C LEU A 193 10.02 -20.56 -2.49
N HIS A 194 10.79 -21.43 -1.82
CA HIS A 194 10.25 -22.47 -0.97
C HIS A 194 9.50 -21.88 0.24
N ILE A 195 10.05 -20.84 0.88
CA ILE A 195 9.45 -20.20 2.05
C ILE A 195 8.17 -19.43 1.67
N ILE A 196 8.16 -18.74 0.53
CA ILE A 196 6.97 -18.05 0.01
C ILE A 196 5.84 -19.05 -0.21
N THR A 197 6.15 -20.19 -0.82
CA THR A 197 5.17 -21.26 -1.07
C THR A 197 4.54 -21.75 0.23
N ILE A 198 5.32 -21.91 1.30
CA ILE A 198 4.80 -22.27 2.63
C ILE A 198 3.89 -21.17 3.21
N CYS A 199 4.18 -19.89 2.96
CA CYS A 199 3.32 -18.80 3.46
C CYS A 199 1.93 -18.76 2.79
N PHE A 200 1.76 -19.41 1.63
CA PHE A 200 0.48 -19.54 0.94
C PHE A 200 -0.43 -20.67 1.47
N TYR A 201 0.11 -21.65 2.21
CA TYR A 201 -0.60 -22.83 2.72
C TYR A 201 -0.73 -22.82 4.25
#